data_AF-A0A257A0N8-F1
#
_entry.id   AF-A0A257A0N8-F1
#
_cell.length_a   1.000
_cell.length_b   1.000
_cell.length_c   1.000
_cell.angle_alpha   90.00
_cell.angle_beta   90.00
_cell.angle_gamma   90.00
#
_symmetry.space_group_name_H-M   'P 1'
#
loop_
_entity.id
_entity.type
_entity.pdbx_description
1 polymer ?
#
loop_
_entity_poly.entity_id
_entity_poly.type
_entity_poly.pdbx_seq_one_letter_code
_entity_poly.pdbx_strand_id
1 'polypeptide(L)'
;MNEEEYLKRIRRALWSIDRRKREEIVLELKSEIDERLSSGEKFEKIILDLPQPEELRREYEEIYGSSMMVKSLFVIFALVLSIFSLPVIPFTSWLFYGAPAILAILAIFLFYISSHFGMYTGFLASSLSASLRFVLIYLTSLSISLENGTVISEGITSLIILLIPLLAKKRK
;
A
#
# COMPACT_ATOMS: atom_id res chain seq x y z
N MET A 1 31.66 14.00 5.74
CA MET A 1 30.71 12.89 5.95
C MET A 1 31.46 11.81 6.69
N ASN A 2 30.90 11.26 7.77
CA ASN A 2 31.51 10.16 8.52
C ASN A 2 30.81 8.82 8.19
N GLU A 3 31.37 7.71 8.66
CA GLU A 3 30.84 6.35 8.44
C GLU A 3 29.39 6.21 8.90
N GLU A 4 29.09 6.63 10.13
CA GLU A 4 27.75 6.53 10.69
C GLU A 4 26.71 7.31 9.88
N GLU A 5 27.06 8.51 9.39
CA GLU A 5 26.18 9.32 8.57
C GLU A 5 25.94 8.69 7.20
N TYR A 6 26.98 8.10 6.59
CA TYR A 6 26.87 7.36 5.33
C TYR A 6 25.94 6.15 5.49
N LEU A 7 26.19 5.28 6.47
CA LEU A 7 25.35 4.10 6.73
C LEU A 7 23.91 4.50 7.10
N LYS A 8 23.71 5.62 7.80
CA LYS A 8 22.37 6.17 8.08
C LYS A 8 21.65 6.67 6.82
N ARG A 9 22.38 7.18 5.82
CA ARG A 9 21.80 7.54 4.50
C ARG A 9 21.42 6.28 3.73
N ILE A 10 22.28 5.26 3.70
CA ILE A 10 21.98 3.95 3.09
C ILE A 10 20.74 3.32 3.71
N ARG A 11 20.68 3.24 5.05
CA ARG A 11 19.52 2.68 5.76
C ARG A 11 18.22 3.44 5.45
N ARG A 12 18.29 4.76 5.28
CA ARG A 12 17.13 5.58 4.88
C ARG A 12 16.74 5.37 3.42
N ALA A 13 17.70 5.23 2.52
CA ALA A 13 17.43 4.98 1.12
C ALA A 13 16.72 3.62 0.93
N LEU A 14 17.17 2.59 1.65
CA LEU A 14 16.61 1.24 1.63
C LEU A 14 15.38 1.04 2.53
N TRP A 15 14.69 2.10 2.95
CA TRP A 15 13.56 1.99 3.88
C TRP A 15 12.41 1.12 3.32
N SER A 16 12.27 1.11 2.00
CA SER A 16 11.24 0.36 1.27
C SER A 16 11.49 -1.14 1.27
N ILE A 17 12.72 -1.59 1.52
CA ILE A 17 13.14 -2.99 1.52
C ILE A 17 12.86 -3.63 2.88
N ASP A 18 12.72 -4.95 2.90
CA ASP A 18 12.52 -5.70 4.15
C ASP A 18 13.58 -5.33 5.20
N ARG A 19 13.14 -5.11 6.44
CA ARG A 19 14.02 -4.64 7.51
C ARG A 19 15.21 -5.58 7.74
N ARG A 20 15.03 -6.90 7.65
CA ARG A 20 16.13 -7.85 7.88
C ARG A 20 17.17 -7.71 6.77
N LYS A 21 16.72 -7.72 5.52
CA LYS A 21 17.60 -7.54 4.34
C LYS A 21 18.31 -6.20 4.34
N ARG A 22 17.61 -5.13 4.69
CA ARG A 22 18.23 -3.82 4.85
C ARG A 22 19.36 -3.82 5.87
N GLU A 23 19.16 -4.39 7.06
CA GLU A 23 20.23 -4.42 8.06
C GLU A 23 21.36 -5.36 7.64
N GLU A 24 21.08 -6.48 6.94
CA GLU A 24 22.11 -7.33 6.33
C GLU A 24 23.00 -6.55 5.36
N ILE A 25 22.41 -5.80 4.41
CA ILE A 25 23.14 -4.96 3.45
C ILE A 25 23.98 -3.89 4.16
N VAL A 26 23.41 -3.23 5.18
CA VAL A 26 24.13 -2.20 5.94
C VAL A 26 25.30 -2.80 6.72
N LEU A 27 25.16 -4.02 7.25
CA LEU A 27 26.23 -4.73 7.95
C LEU A 27 27.34 -5.16 6.99
N GLU A 28 27.00 -5.62 5.79
CA GLU A 28 27.97 -5.98 4.75
C GLU A 28 28.81 -4.76 4.33
N LEU A 29 28.16 -3.63 4.02
CA LEU A 29 28.85 -2.38 3.71
C LEU A 29 29.72 -1.89 4.87
N LYS A 30 29.26 -2.06 6.10
CA LYS A 30 30.06 -1.72 7.27
C LYS A 30 31.31 -2.60 7.36
N SER A 31 31.17 -3.90 7.18
CA SER A 31 32.30 -4.85 7.19
C SER A 31 33.33 -4.49 6.13
N GLU A 32 32.89 -4.15 4.92
CA GLU A 32 33.78 -3.72 3.83
C GLU A 32 34.55 -2.42 4.19
N ILE A 33 33.86 -1.44 4.76
CA ILE A 33 34.49 -0.20 5.23
C ILE A 33 35.54 -0.51 6.31
N ASP A 34 35.18 -1.32 7.31
CA ASP A 34 36.05 -1.70 8.41
C ASP A 34 37.30 -2.45 7.89
N GLU A 35 37.15 -3.36 6.92
CA GLU A 35 38.25 -4.08 6.27
C GLU A 35 39.20 -3.14 5.51
N ARG A 36 38.66 -2.20 4.73
CA ARG A 36 39.49 -1.24 3.96
C ARG A 36 40.19 -0.23 4.87
N LEU A 37 39.53 0.21 5.94
CA LEU A 37 40.16 1.02 6.99
C LEU A 37 41.29 0.27 7.70
N SER A 38 41.09 -1.01 8.01
CA SER A 38 42.13 -1.85 8.63
C SER A 38 43.35 -2.07 7.72
N SER A 39 43.13 -2.01 6.39
CA SER A 39 44.18 -2.06 5.37
C SER A 39 44.94 -0.73 5.20
N GLY A 40 44.53 0.32 5.92
CA GLY A 40 45.17 1.64 5.90
C GLY A 40 44.61 2.61 4.87
N GLU A 41 43.50 2.28 4.20
CA GLU A 41 42.82 3.23 3.31
C GLU A 41 42.15 4.37 4.12
N LYS A 42 42.11 5.57 3.54
CA LYS A 42 41.41 6.71 4.13
C LYS A 42 39.92 6.63 3.82
N PHE A 43 39.09 6.94 4.81
CA PHE A 43 37.63 6.90 4.69
C PHE A 43 37.10 7.74 3.51
N GLU A 44 37.69 8.91 3.24
CA GLU A 44 37.28 9.77 2.14
C GLU A 44 37.45 9.09 0.77
N LYS A 45 38.46 8.22 0.63
CA LYS A 45 38.70 7.46 -0.60
C LYS A 45 37.72 6.29 -0.71
N ILE A 46 37.44 5.61 0.40
CA ILE A 46 36.51 4.47 0.44
C ILE A 46 35.10 4.91 0.00
N ILE A 47 34.58 6.04 0.52
CA ILE A 47 33.24 6.51 0.13
C ILE A 47 33.14 6.81 -1.37
N LEU A 48 34.21 7.34 -1.98
CA LEU A 48 34.19 7.68 -3.40
C LEU A 48 34.09 6.44 -4.30
N ASP A 49 34.57 5.29 -3.81
CA ASP A 49 34.47 4.00 -4.50
C ASP A 49 33.13 3.29 -4.22
N LEU A 50 32.44 3.64 -3.12
CA LEU A 50 31.18 3.00 -2.75
C LEU A 50 29.98 3.59 -3.51
N PRO A 51 28.97 2.76 -3.83
CA PRO A 51 27.78 3.19 -4.56
C PRO A 51 26.98 4.25 -3.80
N GLN A 52 26.34 5.16 -4.54
CA GLN A 52 25.49 6.16 -3.91
C GLN A 52 24.22 5.53 -3.33
N PRO A 53 23.65 6.05 -2.22
CA PRO A 53 22.47 5.45 -1.59
C PRO A 53 21.28 5.25 -2.53
N GLU A 54 21.07 6.16 -3.46
CA GLU A 54 19.99 6.14 -4.44
C GLU A 54 20.19 5.09 -5.53
N GLU A 55 21.44 4.84 -5.93
CA GLU A 55 21.80 3.78 -6.87
C GLU A 55 21.59 2.42 -6.22
N LEU A 56 22.11 2.27 -5.00
CA LEU A 56 21.95 1.07 -4.19
C LEU A 56 20.47 0.76 -3.93
N ARG A 57 19.65 1.78 -3.68
CA ARG A 57 18.21 1.61 -3.53
C ARG A 57 17.58 1.01 -4.78
N ARG A 58 17.86 1.57 -5.96
CA ARG A 58 17.25 1.10 -7.22
C ARG A 58 17.62 -0.35 -7.49
N GLU A 59 18.89 -0.69 -7.36
CA GLU A 59 19.39 -2.05 -7.58
C GLU A 59 18.71 -3.06 -6.64
N TYR A 60 18.70 -2.78 -5.34
CA TYR A 60 18.07 -3.70 -4.39
C TYR A 60 16.53 -3.69 -4.42
N GLU A 61 15.89 -2.60 -4.84
CA GLU A 61 14.44 -2.58 -5.10
C GLU A 61 14.08 -3.47 -6.29
N GLU A 62 14.92 -3.54 -7.33
CA GLU A 62 14.72 -4.46 -8.46
C GLU A 62 14.88 -5.93 -8.04
N ILE A 63 15.84 -6.22 -7.15
CA ILE A 63 16.13 -7.59 -6.71
C ILE A 63 15.12 -8.10 -5.67
N TYR A 64 14.88 -7.33 -4.61
CA TYR A 64 14.07 -7.76 -3.46
C TYR A 64 12.62 -7.27 -3.51
N GLY A 65 12.32 -6.26 -4.32
CA GLY A 65 11.03 -5.60 -4.33
C GLY A 65 10.74 -4.85 -3.03
N SER A 66 9.55 -4.25 -2.98
CA SER A 66 9.10 -3.53 -1.79
C SER A 66 8.68 -4.47 -0.66
N SER A 67 8.98 -4.08 0.58
CA SER A 67 8.62 -4.78 1.80
C SER A 67 7.10 -4.87 2.00
N MET A 68 6.69 -5.84 2.81
CA MET A 68 5.29 -6.03 3.17
C MET A 68 4.73 -4.80 3.91
N MET A 69 5.55 -4.09 4.68
CA MET A 69 5.13 -2.88 5.40
C MET A 69 4.73 -1.77 4.42
N VAL A 70 5.54 -1.54 3.38
CA VAL A 70 5.21 -0.56 2.33
C VAL A 70 3.93 -0.97 1.61
N LYS A 71 3.85 -2.24 1.16
CA LYS A 71 2.65 -2.76 0.49
C LYS A 71 1.38 -2.57 1.34
N SER A 72 1.44 -2.89 2.62
CA SER A 72 0.33 -2.71 3.56
C SER A 72 -0.07 -1.24 3.73
N LEU A 73 0.89 -0.30 3.75
CA LEU A 73 0.59 1.13 3.85
C LEU A 73 -0.24 1.62 2.65
N PHE A 74 0.12 1.20 1.44
CA PHE A 74 -0.64 1.51 0.23
C PHE A 74 -2.03 0.87 0.24
N VAL A 75 -2.15 -0.37 0.73
CA VAL A 75 -3.46 -1.03 0.92
C VAL A 75 -4.33 -0.24 1.89
N ILE A 76 -3.78 0.18 3.03
CA ILE A 76 -4.50 1.00 4.03
C ILE A 76 -4.94 2.33 3.41
N PHE A 77 -4.10 2.98 2.63
CA PHE A 77 -4.46 4.22 1.96
C PHE A 77 -5.60 4.03 0.96
N ALA A 78 -5.61 2.90 0.22
CA ALA A 78 -6.71 2.54 -0.65
C ALA A 78 -8.01 2.32 0.13
N LEU A 79 -7.95 1.68 1.30
CA LEU A 79 -9.12 1.52 2.19
C LEU A 79 -9.66 2.87 2.66
N VAL A 80 -8.79 3.80 3.05
CA VAL A 80 -9.19 5.14 3.47
C VAL A 80 -9.88 5.88 2.32
N LEU A 81 -9.27 5.90 1.13
CA LEU A 81 -9.90 6.48 -0.06
C LEU A 81 -11.25 5.83 -0.39
N SER A 82 -11.37 4.52 -0.18
CA SER A 82 -12.61 3.76 -0.36
C SER A 82 -13.76 4.29 0.49
N ILE A 83 -13.49 4.66 1.75
CA ILE A 83 -14.50 5.26 2.66
C ILE A 83 -15.03 6.57 2.06
N PHE A 84 -14.14 7.47 1.64
CA PHE A 84 -14.52 8.78 1.11
C PHE A 84 -15.13 8.74 -0.30
N SER A 85 -15.01 7.61 -1.00
CA SER A 85 -15.64 7.41 -2.32
C SER A 85 -17.15 7.15 -2.26
N LEU A 86 -17.71 6.92 -1.06
CA LEU A 86 -19.11 6.63 -0.86
C LEU A 86 -19.85 7.87 -0.33
N PRO A 87 -20.60 8.60 -1.18
CA PRO A 87 -21.26 9.83 -0.75
C PRO A 87 -22.49 9.59 0.16
N VAL A 88 -22.89 8.33 0.29
CA VAL A 88 -24.09 7.90 1.03
C VAL A 88 -23.88 7.88 2.55
N ILE A 89 -22.64 7.98 3.05
CA ILE A 89 -22.36 7.94 4.48
C ILE A 89 -22.55 9.36 5.06
N PRO A 90 -23.26 9.55 6.20
CA PRO A 90 -23.60 10.87 6.72
C PRO A 90 -22.39 11.81 6.88
N PHE A 91 -21.24 11.32 7.35
CA PHE A 91 -20.02 12.12 7.52
C PHE A 91 -19.27 12.42 6.21
N THR A 92 -19.62 11.75 5.11
CA THR A 92 -19.08 12.00 3.75
C THR A 92 -20.08 12.67 2.82
N SER A 93 -21.30 12.95 3.29
CA SER A 93 -22.38 13.52 2.47
C SER A 93 -22.02 14.87 1.85
N TRP A 94 -21.19 15.67 2.52
CA TRP A 94 -20.64 16.93 1.99
C TRP A 94 -19.73 16.73 0.76
N LEU A 95 -19.20 15.52 0.56
CA LEU A 95 -18.42 15.13 -0.62
C LEU A 95 -19.29 14.56 -1.75
N PHE A 96 -20.62 14.68 -1.69
CA PHE A 96 -21.52 14.08 -2.70
C PHE A 96 -21.11 14.36 -4.15
N TYR A 97 -20.82 15.63 -4.45
CA TYR A 97 -20.37 16.05 -5.79
C TYR A 97 -18.92 15.65 -6.11
N GLY A 98 -18.09 15.42 -5.09
CA GLY A 98 -16.69 15.01 -5.24
C GLY A 98 -16.48 13.49 -5.28
N ALA A 99 -17.46 12.70 -4.85
CA ALA A 99 -17.35 11.24 -4.75
C ALA A 99 -17.01 10.55 -6.08
N PRO A 100 -17.55 10.94 -7.26
CA PRO A 100 -17.10 10.37 -8.53
C PRO A 100 -15.61 10.60 -8.81
N ALA A 101 -15.08 11.77 -8.47
CA ALA A 101 -13.66 12.08 -8.63
C ALA A 101 -12.80 11.24 -7.67
N ILE A 102 -13.22 11.08 -6.41
CA ILE A 102 -12.53 10.24 -5.42
C ILE A 102 -12.54 8.78 -5.86
N LEU A 103 -13.64 8.30 -6.44
CA LEU A 103 -13.73 6.94 -6.98
C LEU A 103 -12.79 6.73 -8.18
N ALA A 104 -12.66 7.73 -9.07
CA ALA A 104 -11.68 7.70 -10.15
C ALA A 104 -10.24 7.68 -9.62
N ILE A 105 -9.93 8.50 -8.62
CA ILE A 105 -8.62 8.51 -7.93
C ILE A 105 -8.33 7.14 -7.31
N LEU A 106 -9.32 6.54 -6.63
CA LEU A 106 -9.19 5.20 -6.04
C LEU A 106 -8.90 4.15 -7.13
N ALA A 107 -9.60 4.21 -8.27
CA ALA A 107 -9.37 3.27 -9.37
C ALA A 107 -7.95 3.39 -9.94
N ILE A 108 -7.48 4.62 -10.20
CA ILE A 108 -6.11 4.88 -10.64
C ILE A 108 -5.10 4.37 -9.60
N PHE A 109 -5.38 4.59 -8.32
CA PHE A 109 -4.51 4.18 -7.23
C PHE A 109 -4.44 2.66 -7.08
N LEU A 110 -5.56 1.94 -7.22
CA LEU A 110 -5.57 0.48 -7.22
C LEU A 110 -4.82 -0.09 -8.42
N PHE A 111 -4.95 0.53 -9.59
CA PHE A 111 -4.17 0.17 -10.77
C PHE A 111 -2.66 0.36 -10.52
N TYR A 112 -2.29 1.50 -9.94
CA TYR A 112 -0.91 1.79 -9.55
C TYR A 112 -0.35 0.73 -8.58
N ILE A 113 -1.13 0.34 -7.56
CA ILE A 113 -0.72 -0.72 -6.61
C ILE A 113 -0.47 -2.04 -7.35
N SER A 114 -1.37 -2.42 -8.26
CA SER A 114 -1.24 -3.66 -9.04
C SER A 114 0.00 -3.64 -9.94
N SER A 115 0.28 -2.50 -10.59
CA SER A 115 1.42 -2.38 -11.50
C SER A 115 2.78 -2.33 -10.78
N HIS A 116 2.85 -1.72 -9.59
CA HIS A 116 4.12 -1.52 -8.87
C HIS A 116 4.42 -2.61 -7.85
N PHE A 117 3.40 -3.15 -7.16
CA PHE A 117 3.60 -4.13 -6.08
C PHE A 117 3.18 -5.55 -6.46
N GLY A 118 2.62 -5.72 -7.65
CA GLY A 118 2.19 -6.99 -8.22
C GLY A 118 0.69 -7.26 -8.08
N MET A 119 0.21 -8.18 -8.91
CA MET A 119 -1.22 -8.49 -9.06
C MET A 119 -1.88 -8.98 -7.77
N TYR A 120 -1.15 -9.75 -6.94
CA TYR A 120 -1.68 -10.24 -5.67
C TYR A 120 -1.98 -9.10 -4.68
N THR A 121 -1.07 -8.13 -4.55
CA THR A 121 -1.28 -6.96 -3.68
C THR A 121 -2.40 -6.07 -4.21
N GLY A 122 -2.46 -5.85 -5.53
CA GLY A 122 -3.57 -5.14 -6.16
C GLY A 122 -4.93 -5.82 -5.93
N PHE A 123 -4.98 -7.15 -6.05
CA PHE A 123 -6.19 -7.94 -5.78
C PHE A 123 -6.64 -7.85 -4.32
N LEU A 124 -5.70 -7.97 -3.37
CA LEU A 124 -6.00 -7.80 -1.94
C LEU A 124 -6.53 -6.40 -1.64
N ALA A 125 -5.88 -5.35 -2.14
CA ALA A 125 -6.30 -3.96 -1.95
C ALA A 125 -7.72 -3.73 -2.48
N SER A 126 -7.99 -4.24 -3.69
CA SER A 126 -9.30 -4.12 -4.35
C SER A 126 -10.39 -4.88 -3.59
N SER A 127 -10.11 -6.11 -3.17
CA SER A 127 -11.06 -6.96 -2.46
C SER A 127 -11.42 -6.35 -1.10
N LEU A 128 -10.41 -5.94 -0.32
CA LEU A 128 -10.64 -5.28 0.97
C LEU A 128 -11.41 -3.96 0.80
N SER A 129 -11.07 -3.17 -0.21
CA SER A 129 -11.76 -1.90 -0.49
C SER A 129 -13.23 -2.13 -0.85
N ALA A 130 -13.51 -3.15 -1.67
CA ALA A 130 -14.88 -3.53 -2.02
C ALA A 130 -15.65 -4.05 -0.81
N SER A 131 -15.10 -4.98 -0.05
CA SER A 131 -15.72 -5.51 1.18
C SER A 131 -16.04 -4.40 2.18
N LEU A 132 -15.10 -3.47 2.41
CA LEU A 132 -15.32 -2.32 3.28
C LEU A 132 -16.48 -1.45 2.79
N ARG A 133 -16.57 -1.19 1.48
CA ARG A 133 -17.68 -0.43 0.90
C ARG A 133 -19.02 -1.13 1.11
N PHE A 134 -19.09 -2.44 0.89
CA PHE A 134 -20.31 -3.22 1.16
C PHE A 134 -20.72 -3.14 2.62
N VAL A 135 -19.77 -3.28 3.56
CA VAL A 135 -20.03 -3.15 5.00
C VAL A 135 -20.56 -1.76 5.34
N LEU A 136 -19.93 -0.69 4.82
CA LEU A 136 -20.35 0.68 5.10
C LEU A 136 -21.74 1.00 4.53
N ILE A 137 -22.04 0.56 3.31
CA ILE A 137 -23.37 0.70 2.71
C ILE A 137 -24.40 -0.06 3.55
N TYR A 138 -24.11 -1.30 3.95
CA TYR A 138 -25.00 -2.11 4.77
C TYR A 138 -25.28 -1.47 6.14
N LEU A 139 -24.25 -1.00 6.84
CA LEU A 139 -24.40 -0.33 8.13
C LEU A 139 -25.21 0.96 8.01
N THR A 140 -24.93 1.76 6.98
CA THR A 140 -25.66 3.01 6.72
C THR A 140 -27.13 2.73 6.39
N SER A 141 -27.41 1.71 5.57
CA SER A 141 -28.78 1.28 5.25
C SER A 141 -29.51 0.80 6.49
N LEU A 142 -28.87 0.02 7.37
CA LEU A 142 -29.48 -0.41 8.62
C LEU A 142 -29.83 0.77 9.53
N SER A 143 -28.93 1.75 9.66
CA SER A 143 -29.18 2.96 10.46
C SER A 143 -30.40 3.73 9.94
N ILE A 144 -30.49 3.94 8.63
CA ILE A 144 -31.62 4.63 8.00
C ILE A 144 -32.92 3.83 8.14
N SER A 145 -32.88 2.50 7.96
CA SER A 145 -34.06 1.63 8.13
C SER A 145 -34.59 1.63 9.56
N LEU A 146 -33.71 1.66 10.56
CA LEU A 146 -34.10 1.77 11.97
C LEU A 146 -34.72 3.13 12.30
N GLU A 147 -34.23 4.21 11.68
CA GLU A 147 -34.72 5.57 11.90
C GLU A 147 -36.08 5.82 11.20
N ASN A 148 -36.27 5.27 10.00
CA ASN A 148 -37.47 5.49 9.17
C ASN A 148 -38.56 4.40 9.31
N GLY A 149 -38.32 3.34 10.09
CA GLY A 149 -39.25 2.22 10.24
C GLY A 149 -39.50 1.42 8.94
N THR A 150 -38.71 1.67 7.89
CA THR A 150 -38.85 1.06 6.58
C THR A 150 -38.11 -0.27 6.52
N VAL A 151 -38.84 -1.33 6.17
CA VAL A 151 -38.41 -2.72 6.13
C VAL A 151 -37.16 -2.88 5.25
N ILE A 152 -36.14 -3.53 5.82
CA ILE A 152 -34.80 -3.87 5.29
C ILE A 152 -34.83 -4.69 3.96
N SER A 153 -36.03 -4.98 3.45
CA SER A 153 -36.38 -5.79 2.28
C SER A 153 -35.67 -5.36 0.98
N GLU A 154 -35.58 -4.07 0.70
CA GLU A 154 -35.06 -3.55 -0.58
C GLU A 154 -33.51 -3.56 -0.65
N GLY A 155 -32.86 -3.36 0.49
CA GLY A 155 -31.39 -3.45 0.61
C GLY A 155 -30.89 -4.89 0.50
N ILE A 156 -31.62 -5.85 1.07
CA ILE A 156 -31.28 -7.27 0.97
C ILE A 156 -31.50 -7.79 -0.45
N THR A 157 -32.58 -7.39 -1.13
CA THR A 157 -32.85 -7.81 -2.51
C THR A 157 -31.80 -7.27 -3.48
N SER A 158 -31.38 -6.01 -3.35
CA SER A 158 -30.29 -5.46 -4.16
C SER A 158 -28.95 -6.17 -3.90
N LEU A 159 -28.64 -6.51 -2.64
CA LEU A 159 -27.42 -7.26 -2.29
C LEU A 159 -27.45 -8.71 -2.80
N ILE A 160 -28.59 -9.39 -2.74
CA ILE A 160 -28.80 -10.72 -3.33
C ILE A 160 -28.62 -10.66 -4.85
N ILE A 161 -29.25 -9.69 -5.53
CA ILE A 161 -29.14 -9.52 -6.99
C ILE A 161 -27.68 -9.30 -7.41
N LEU A 162 -26.90 -8.57 -6.62
CA LEU A 162 -25.49 -8.30 -6.90
C LEU A 162 -24.57 -9.50 -6.60
N LEU A 163 -24.99 -10.40 -5.71
CA LEU A 163 -24.30 -11.66 -5.40
C LEU A 163 -24.61 -12.80 -6.38
N ILE A 164 -25.74 -12.75 -7.11
CA ILE A 164 -26.10 -13.77 -8.11
C ILE A 164 -25.02 -13.94 -9.20
N PRO A 165 -24.46 -12.88 -9.82
CA PRO A 165 -23.36 -13.01 -10.77
C PRO A 165 -22.07 -13.60 -10.16
N LEU A 166 -21.83 -13.38 -8.87
CA LEU A 166 -20.66 -13.88 -8.14
C LEU A 166 -20.80 -15.37 -7.75
N LEU A 167 -22.03 -15.81 -7.48
CA LEU A 167 -22.36 -17.21 -7.15
C LEU A 167 -22.68 -18.06 -8.38
N ALA A 168 -22.93 -17.43 -9.53
CA ALA A 168 -23.03 -18.08 -10.83
C ALA A 168 -21.65 -18.62 -11.24
N LYS A 169 -21.27 -19.74 -10.61
CA LYS A 169 -20.13 -20.57 -11.01
C LYS A 169 -20.27 -20.86 -12.50
N LYS A 170 -19.28 -20.42 -13.28
CA LYS A 170 -19.11 -20.74 -14.70
C LYS A 170 -19.17 -22.27 -14.87
N ARG A 171 -20.35 -22.80 -15.21
CA ARG A 171 -20.45 -24.15 -15.78
C ARG A 171 -19.98 -24.01 -17.22
N LYS A 172 -18.91 -24.74 -17.54
CA LYS A 172 -18.45 -24.93 -18.91
C LYS A 172 -19.59 -25.45 -19.78
#